data_AF-A0A402ATQ4-F1
#
_entry.id   AF-A0A402ATQ4-F1
#
_cell.length_a   1.000
_cell.length_b   1.000
_cell.length_c   1.000
_cell.angle_alpha   90.00
_cell.angle_beta   90.00
_cell.angle_gamma   90.00
#
_symmetry.space_group_name_H-M   'P 1'
#
loop_
_entity.id
_entity.type
_entity.pdbx_description
1 polymer ?
#
loop_
_entity_poly.entity_id
_entity_poly.type
_entity_poly.pdbx_seq_one_letter_code
_entity_poly.pdbx_strand_id
1 'polypeptide(L)'
;MARLLLDRGVVTAPDNVLITAGAQQGIDLVLRSCVTPEDVILVEEPTYVGLLELAALRRQRIVSIPTDHDGIQLEALEEACQHYRPRMLYLIPTFNNPTGSSLAAERREALLQLARRYNLLIVEDDIYGLLYYDQQAPLPLKTSDSSGQIIYLFSFSKVLLPALRLCAVVAAPEQMQALASAKRSSDLLCSPILQHALAHYLKRHLLQAHIQQLRPLY
;
A
#
# COMPACT_ATOMS: atom_id res chain seq x y z
N MET A 1 -10.02 4.85 12.34
CA MET A 1 -9.10 4.66 11.21
C MET A 1 -8.99 5.92 10.36
N ALA A 2 -10.08 6.42 9.76
CA ALA A 2 -10.06 7.63 8.91
C ALA A 2 -9.32 8.84 9.54
N ARG A 3 -9.52 9.13 10.83
CA ARG A 3 -8.80 10.19 11.53
C ARG A 3 -7.28 9.99 11.59
N LEU A 4 -6.81 8.76 11.82
CA LEU A 4 -5.38 8.44 11.80
C LEU A 4 -4.80 8.61 10.39
N LEU A 5 -5.57 8.22 9.37
CA LEU A 5 -5.17 8.39 7.97
C LEU A 5 -5.09 9.87 7.59
N LEU A 6 -5.99 10.70 8.13
CA LEU A 6 -5.93 12.16 7.97
C LEU A 6 -4.65 12.76 8.56
N ASP A 7 -4.17 12.27 9.70
CA ASP A 7 -2.88 12.68 10.28
C ASP A 7 -1.69 12.31 9.36
N ARG A 8 -1.89 11.40 8.41
CA ARG A 8 -0.93 11.05 7.33
C ARG A 8 -1.21 11.77 6.00
N GLY A 9 -2.15 12.72 5.99
CA GLY A 9 -2.60 13.43 4.79
C GLY A 9 -3.56 12.65 3.91
N VAL A 10 -3.90 11.41 4.25
CA VAL A 10 -4.82 10.56 3.47
C VAL A 10 -6.27 10.89 3.87
N VAL A 11 -6.89 11.78 3.10
CA VAL A 11 -8.29 12.16 3.26
C VAL A 11 -9.19 11.06 2.70
N THR A 12 -10.01 10.45 3.54
CA THR A 12 -10.91 9.37 3.11
C THR A 12 -12.16 9.28 3.98
N ALA A 13 -13.26 8.83 3.37
CA ALA A 13 -14.48 8.48 4.09
C ALA A 13 -14.32 7.11 4.78
N PRO A 14 -14.98 6.86 5.92
CA PRO A 14 -14.94 5.56 6.58
C PRO A 14 -15.32 4.38 5.68
N ASP A 15 -16.28 4.56 4.77
CA ASP A 15 -16.75 3.53 3.83
C ASP A 15 -15.69 3.15 2.79
N ASN A 16 -14.69 4.00 2.59
CA ASN A 16 -13.56 3.76 1.69
C ASN A 16 -12.35 3.15 2.43
N VAL A 17 -12.55 2.60 3.63
CA VAL A 17 -11.52 1.94 4.42
C VAL A 17 -11.94 0.51 4.75
N LEU A 18 -11.18 -0.46 4.27
CA LEU A 18 -11.34 -1.87 4.61
C LEU A 18 -10.29 -2.28 5.64
N ILE A 19 -10.74 -2.89 6.74
CA ILE A 19 -9.85 -3.46 7.74
C ILE A 19 -9.52 -4.90 7.35
N THR A 20 -8.24 -5.23 7.34
CA THR A 20 -7.72 -6.56 6.98
C THR A 20 -6.86 -7.15 8.08
N ALA A 21 -6.70 -8.47 8.04
CA ALA A 21 -5.89 -9.29 8.92
C ALA A 21 -4.39 -9.10 8.65
N GLY A 22 -3.92 -7.84 8.68
CA GLY A 22 -2.58 -7.43 8.28
C GLY A 22 -2.41 -7.19 6.76
N ALA A 23 -1.31 -6.53 6.39
CA ALA A 23 -1.06 -6.12 5.00
C ALA A 23 -1.05 -7.28 3.99
N GLN A 24 -0.53 -8.45 4.36
CA GLN A 24 -0.54 -9.64 3.50
C GLN A 24 -1.94 -10.01 3.03
N GLN A 25 -2.95 -9.91 3.91
CA GLN A 25 -4.34 -10.12 3.49
C GLN A 25 -4.83 -8.98 2.60
N GLY A 26 -4.47 -7.73 2.90
CA GLY A 26 -4.78 -6.59 2.01
C GLY A 26 -4.27 -6.81 0.58
N ILE A 27 -3.01 -7.19 0.44
CA ILE A 27 -2.39 -7.53 -0.86
C ILE A 27 -3.11 -8.71 -1.52
N ASP A 28 -3.37 -9.79 -0.76
CA ASP A 28 -4.09 -10.98 -1.24
C ASP A 28 -5.48 -10.64 -1.81
N LEU A 29 -6.24 -9.76 -1.14
CA LEU A 29 -7.56 -9.30 -1.56
C LEU A 29 -7.49 -8.42 -2.80
N VAL A 30 -6.51 -7.51 -2.87
CA VAL A 30 -6.28 -6.66 -4.04
C VAL A 30 -5.97 -7.51 -5.27
N LEU A 31 -5.03 -8.46 -5.14
CA LEU A 31 -4.69 -9.37 -6.23
C LEU A 31 -5.86 -10.24 -6.70
N ARG A 32 -6.78 -10.62 -5.80
CA ARG A 32 -7.99 -11.41 -6.15
C ARG A 32 -9.07 -10.58 -6.84
N SER A 33 -9.19 -9.31 -6.49
CA SER A 33 -10.33 -8.47 -6.86
C SER A 33 -10.05 -7.53 -8.03
N CYS A 34 -8.79 -7.20 -8.27
CA CYS A 34 -8.40 -6.19 -9.25
C CYS A 34 -7.62 -6.74 -10.45
N VAL A 35 -7.17 -8.01 -10.40
CA VAL A 35 -6.24 -8.61 -11.36
C VAL A 35 -6.69 -10.02 -11.73
N THR A 36 -6.72 -10.35 -13.02
CA THR A 36 -6.95 -11.72 -13.53
C THR A 36 -5.63 -12.43 -13.85
N PRO A 37 -5.60 -13.75 -14.08
CA PRO A 37 -4.37 -14.45 -14.48
C PRO A 37 -3.75 -13.96 -15.80
N GLU A 38 -4.56 -13.34 -16.67
CA GLU A 38 -4.14 -12.78 -17.96
C GLU A 38 -3.53 -11.38 -17.84
N ASP A 39 -3.81 -10.69 -16.74
CA ASP A 39 -3.27 -9.36 -16.46
C ASP A 39 -1.78 -9.41 -16.08
N VAL A 40 -1.08 -8.32 -16.39
CA VAL A 40 0.31 -8.10 -15.95
C VAL A 40 0.35 -7.17 -14.74
N ILE A 41 1.13 -7.57 -13.74
CA ILE A 41 1.47 -6.75 -12.57
C ILE A 41 2.90 -6.28 -12.72
N LEU A 42 3.12 -4.96 -12.69
CA LEU A 42 4.44 -4.39 -12.57
C LEU A 42 4.87 -4.31 -11.11
N VAL A 43 6.15 -4.56 -10.86
CA VAL A 43 6.74 -4.47 -9.51
C VAL A 43 8.14 -3.86 -9.58
N GLU A 44 8.60 -3.33 -8.46
CA GLU A 44 10.00 -2.92 -8.27
C GLU A 44 10.96 -4.12 -8.31
N GLU A 45 12.19 -3.92 -8.81
CA GLU A 45 13.29 -4.88 -8.72
C GLU A 45 14.38 -4.34 -7.80
N PRO A 46 14.59 -4.91 -6.59
CA PRO A 46 13.79 -5.95 -5.93
C PRO A 46 12.49 -5.41 -5.25
N THR A 47 11.63 -6.33 -4.80
CA THR A 47 10.37 -6.01 -4.07
C THR A 47 10.06 -7.03 -2.96
N TYR A 48 8.94 -6.84 -2.26
CA TYR A 48 8.49 -7.70 -1.18
C TYR A 48 8.11 -9.12 -1.64
N VAL A 49 8.83 -10.12 -1.12
CA VAL A 49 8.65 -11.54 -1.44
C VAL A 49 7.22 -12.03 -1.23
N GLY A 50 6.51 -11.54 -0.21
CA GLY A 50 5.14 -11.97 0.08
C GLY A 50 4.14 -11.63 -1.04
N LEU A 51 4.39 -10.58 -1.82
CA LEU A 51 3.62 -10.30 -3.04
C LEU A 51 3.90 -11.34 -4.12
N LEU A 52 5.19 -11.63 -4.36
CA LEU A 52 5.62 -12.55 -5.41
C LEU A 52 5.04 -13.95 -5.18
N GLU A 53 5.04 -14.42 -3.94
CA GLU A 53 4.44 -15.70 -3.53
C GLU A 53 2.93 -15.73 -3.79
N LEU A 54 2.20 -14.65 -3.44
CA LEU A 54 0.76 -14.56 -3.67
C LEU A 54 0.41 -14.55 -5.17
N ALA A 55 1.18 -13.84 -5.98
CA ALA A 55 0.99 -13.80 -7.42
C ALA A 55 1.30 -15.16 -8.07
N ALA A 56 2.37 -15.83 -7.64
CA ALA A 56 2.74 -17.16 -8.11
C ALA A 56 1.64 -18.19 -7.83
N LEU A 57 1.06 -18.19 -6.62
CA LEU A 57 -0.07 -19.06 -6.25
C LEU A 57 -1.31 -18.84 -7.15
N ARG A 58 -1.45 -17.65 -7.74
CA ARG A 58 -2.55 -17.28 -8.65
C ARG A 58 -2.19 -17.42 -10.13
N ARG A 59 -0.94 -17.80 -10.44
CA ARG A 59 -0.41 -17.81 -11.80
C ARG A 59 -0.53 -16.44 -12.49
N GLN A 60 -0.44 -15.37 -11.71
CA GLN A 60 -0.43 -14.00 -12.22
C GLN A 60 0.95 -13.65 -12.74
N ARG A 61 1.00 -12.96 -13.89
CA ARG A 61 2.26 -12.58 -14.51
C ARG A 61 2.83 -11.31 -13.87
N ILE A 62 4.04 -11.43 -13.34
CA ILE A 62 4.81 -10.29 -12.85
C ILE A 62 5.86 -9.89 -13.87
N VAL A 63 6.02 -8.59 -14.05
CA VAL A 63 7.16 -7.97 -14.76
C VAL A 63 7.84 -7.01 -13.79
N SER A 64 9.14 -7.21 -13.60
CA SER A 64 9.95 -6.38 -12.73
C SER A 64 10.46 -5.14 -13.47
N ILE A 65 10.57 -4.02 -12.76
CA ILE A 65 11.06 -2.74 -13.24
C ILE A 65 12.30 -2.37 -12.42
N PRO A 66 13.44 -2.05 -13.05
CA PRO A 66 14.66 -1.71 -12.33
C PRO A 66 14.44 -0.52 -11.38
N THR A 67 15.11 -0.59 -10.23
CA THR A 67 15.17 0.49 -9.24
C THR A 67 16.59 1.02 -9.11
N ASP A 68 16.72 2.28 -8.73
CA ASP A 68 17.96 2.88 -8.27
C ASP A 68 17.78 3.51 -6.88
N HIS A 69 18.72 4.36 -6.45
CA HIS A 69 18.66 5.04 -5.16
C HIS A 69 17.39 5.88 -4.99
N ASP A 70 16.84 6.42 -6.09
CA ASP A 70 15.68 7.30 -6.09
C ASP A 70 14.38 6.53 -6.37
N GLY A 71 14.42 5.19 -6.31
CA GLY A 71 13.28 4.29 -6.47
C GLY A 71 13.15 3.73 -7.89
N ILE A 72 11.91 3.37 -8.27
CA ILE A 72 11.60 2.82 -9.59
C ILE A 72 12.02 3.76 -10.73
N GLN A 73 12.62 3.20 -11.79
CA GLN A 73 13.02 3.95 -12.99
C GLN A 73 11.80 4.19 -13.89
N LEU A 74 11.49 5.47 -14.15
CA LEU A 74 10.25 5.86 -14.82
C LEU A 74 10.27 5.59 -16.33
N GLU A 75 11.43 5.68 -16.97
CA GLU A 75 11.59 5.36 -18.39
C GLU A 75 11.30 3.87 -18.64
N ALA A 76 11.89 3.00 -17.82
CA ALA A 76 11.65 1.55 -17.89
C ALA A 76 10.20 1.19 -17.55
N LEU A 77 9.59 1.90 -16.58
CA LEU A 77 8.17 1.76 -16.26
C LEU A 77 7.28 2.14 -17.47
N GLU A 78 7.61 3.22 -18.17
CA GLU A 78 6.85 3.67 -19.34
C GLU A 78 6.94 2.67 -20.49
N GLU A 79 8.15 2.18 -20.80
CA GLU A 79 8.37 1.14 -21.81
C GLU A 79 7.57 -0.12 -21.48
N ALA A 80 7.60 -0.57 -20.23
CA ALA A 80 6.82 -1.70 -19.76
C ALA A 80 5.30 -1.46 -19.90
N CYS A 81 4.83 -0.24 -19.62
CA CYS A 81 3.42 0.11 -19.79
C CYS A 81 2.98 0.03 -21.27
N GLN A 82 3.83 0.51 -22.19
CA GLN A 82 3.56 0.45 -23.62
C GLN A 82 3.56 -1.00 -24.15
N HIS A 83 4.51 -1.81 -23.69
CA HIS A 83 4.70 -3.17 -24.19
C HIS A 83 3.71 -4.18 -23.60
N TYR A 84 3.51 -4.14 -22.27
CA TYR A 84 2.71 -5.15 -21.56
C TYR A 84 1.26 -4.73 -21.29
N ARG A 85 0.93 -3.43 -21.38
CA ARG A 85 -0.38 -2.88 -20.99
C ARG A 85 -0.85 -3.41 -19.62
N PRO A 86 -0.04 -3.21 -18.57
CA PRO A 86 -0.27 -3.79 -17.26
C PRO A 86 -1.55 -3.26 -16.62
N ARG A 87 -2.17 -4.11 -15.80
CA ARG A 87 -3.34 -3.76 -15.01
C ARG A 87 -2.97 -2.96 -13.77
N MET A 88 -1.82 -3.27 -13.19
CA MET A 88 -1.45 -2.83 -11.85
C MET A 88 0.06 -2.60 -11.73
N LEU A 89 0.44 -1.62 -10.92
CA LEU A 89 1.77 -1.46 -10.34
C LEU A 89 1.67 -1.65 -8.83
N TYR A 90 2.44 -2.58 -8.28
CA TYR A 90 2.71 -2.63 -6.85
C TYR A 90 4.07 -1.99 -6.56
N LEU A 91 4.12 -1.07 -5.60
CA LEU A 91 5.37 -0.47 -5.16
C LEU A 91 5.33 -0.11 -3.67
N ILE A 92 6.53 0.00 -3.10
CA ILE A 92 6.78 0.40 -1.72
C ILE A 92 7.53 1.74 -1.78
N PRO A 93 6.82 2.87 -1.96
CA PRO A 93 7.46 4.13 -2.36
C PRO A 93 8.30 4.76 -1.25
N THR A 94 8.16 4.30 -0.01
CA THR A 94 8.81 4.87 1.17
C THR A 94 9.45 3.74 1.97
N PHE A 95 10.78 3.75 2.02
CA PHE A 95 11.61 2.71 2.65
C PHE A 95 11.29 1.31 2.09
N ASN A 96 11.53 1.14 0.80
CA ASN A 96 11.28 -0.08 0.06
C ASN A 96 11.83 -1.31 0.78
N ASN A 97 11.08 -2.41 0.75
CA ASN A 97 11.58 -3.70 1.20
C ASN A 97 11.97 -4.53 -0.04
N PRO A 98 13.25 -4.90 -0.23
CA PRO A 98 14.33 -4.92 0.78
C PRO A 98 15.34 -3.74 0.73
N THR A 99 15.26 -2.81 -0.22
CA THR A 99 16.39 -1.88 -0.48
C THR A 99 16.55 -0.76 0.55
N GLY A 100 15.49 -0.40 1.26
CA GLY A 100 15.41 0.78 2.11
C GLY A 100 15.29 2.11 1.35
N SER A 101 15.32 2.10 0.01
CA SER A 101 15.24 3.34 -0.79
C SER A 101 13.84 3.95 -0.74
N SER A 102 13.74 5.24 -1.06
CA SER A 102 12.46 5.94 -1.15
C SER A 102 12.36 6.66 -2.48
N LEU A 103 11.18 6.64 -3.07
CA LEU A 103 10.89 7.31 -4.32
C LEU A 103 11.09 8.83 -4.15
N ALA A 104 11.99 9.42 -4.92
CA ALA A 104 12.30 10.85 -4.89
C ALA A 104 11.06 11.71 -5.21
N ALA A 105 11.01 12.92 -4.67
CA ALA A 105 9.84 13.79 -4.77
C ALA A 105 9.43 14.07 -6.22
N GLU A 106 10.40 14.31 -7.09
CA GLU A 106 10.21 14.57 -8.52
C GLU A 106 9.63 13.33 -9.24
N ARG A 107 10.09 12.13 -8.86
CA ARG A 107 9.60 10.88 -9.45
C ARG A 107 8.19 10.52 -8.99
N ARG A 108 7.77 10.94 -7.78
CA ARG A 108 6.40 10.70 -7.28
C ARG A 108 5.35 11.33 -8.19
N GLU A 109 5.51 12.60 -8.54
CA GLU A 109 4.53 13.28 -9.40
C GLU A 109 4.55 12.71 -10.82
N ALA A 110 5.74 12.47 -11.38
CA ALA A 110 5.87 11.88 -12.71
C ALA A 110 5.27 10.45 -12.77
N LEU A 111 5.43 9.64 -11.72
CA LEU A 111 4.78 8.34 -11.58
C LEU A 111 3.25 8.46 -11.63
N LEU A 112 2.66 9.41 -10.92
CA LEU A 112 1.22 9.63 -10.91
C LEU A 112 0.70 10.06 -12.29
N GLN A 113 1.45 10.89 -13.00
CA GLN A 113 1.12 11.28 -14.37
C GLN A 113 1.17 10.09 -15.33
N LEU A 114 2.19 9.24 -15.22
CA LEU A 114 2.32 8.03 -16.00
C LEU A 114 1.16 7.07 -15.70
N ALA A 115 0.81 6.87 -14.43
CA ALA A 115 -0.30 6.01 -14.04
C ALA A 115 -1.65 6.50 -14.59
N ARG A 116 -1.90 7.81 -14.57
CA ARG A 116 -3.09 8.40 -15.21
C ARG A 116 -3.11 8.15 -16.72
N ARG A 117 -1.99 8.39 -17.40
CA ARG A 117 -1.84 8.24 -18.86
C ARG A 117 -2.09 6.81 -19.34
N TYR A 118 -1.63 5.80 -18.60
CA TYR A 118 -1.78 4.39 -18.96
C TYR A 118 -2.95 3.69 -18.25
N ASN A 119 -3.75 4.43 -17.48
CA ASN A 119 -4.82 3.88 -16.63
C ASN A 119 -4.33 2.75 -15.72
N LEU A 120 -3.16 2.95 -15.11
CA LEU A 120 -2.49 1.98 -14.25
C LEU A 120 -3.00 2.10 -12.82
N LEU A 121 -3.53 1.00 -12.27
CA LEU A 121 -3.90 0.93 -10.85
C LEU A 121 -2.62 0.83 -10.01
N ILE A 122 -2.44 1.73 -9.05
CA ILE A 122 -1.31 1.70 -8.13
C ILE A 122 -1.74 1.01 -6.83
N VAL A 123 -0.93 0.08 -6.35
CA VAL A 123 -0.97 -0.44 -4.98
C VAL A 123 0.22 0.13 -4.23
N GLU A 124 -0.05 1.14 -3.41
CA GLU A 124 0.93 1.76 -2.54
C GLU A 124 1.02 0.97 -1.23
N ASP A 125 2.12 0.26 -1.05
CA ASP A 125 2.45 -0.41 0.21
C ASP A 125 3.29 0.51 1.11
N ASP A 126 2.66 1.06 2.14
CA ASP A 126 3.24 2.08 3.02
C ASP A 126 3.29 1.59 4.48
N ILE A 127 3.82 0.38 4.67
CA ILE A 127 4.05 -0.22 5.99
C ILE A 127 5.08 0.56 6.82
N TYR A 128 6.07 1.16 6.18
CA TYR A 128 7.25 1.73 6.84
C TYR A 128 7.23 3.26 6.97
N GLY A 129 6.30 3.98 6.33
CA GLY A 129 6.32 5.44 6.25
C GLY A 129 6.14 6.23 7.57
N LEU A 130 6.08 5.55 8.72
CA LEU A 130 6.15 6.18 10.06
C LEU A 130 7.51 6.00 10.75
N LEU A 131 8.34 5.09 10.24
CA LEU A 131 9.62 4.64 10.80
C LEU A 131 10.79 5.35 10.11
N TYR A 132 10.80 6.68 10.19
CA TYR A 132 11.90 7.49 9.69
C TYR A 132 12.77 8.00 10.84
N TYR A 133 14.02 8.30 10.49
CA TYR A 133 15.05 8.84 11.36
C TYR A 133 14.96 10.37 11.43
N ASP A 134 15.97 11.06 10.90
CA ASP A 134 16.13 12.51 10.97
C ASP A 134 15.18 13.26 10.04
N GLN A 135 15.11 12.83 8.78
CA GLN A 135 14.27 13.47 7.77
C GLN A 135 12.87 12.87 7.79
N GLN A 136 11.87 13.75 7.81
CA GLN A 136 10.49 13.32 7.69
C GLN A 136 10.27 12.56 6.38
N ALA A 137 9.65 11.39 6.48
CA ALA A 137 9.28 10.62 5.31
C ALA A 137 8.36 11.44 4.37
N PRO A 138 8.50 11.29 3.05
CA PRO A 138 7.57 11.89 2.11
C PRO A 138 6.12 11.47 2.41
N LEU A 139 5.17 12.33 2.06
CA LEU A 139 3.75 11.98 2.15
C LEU A 139 3.42 10.80 1.21
N PRO A 140 2.47 9.93 1.59
CA PRO A 140 2.00 8.87 0.72
C PRO A 140 1.54 9.39 -0.64
N LEU A 141 1.76 8.61 -1.71
CA LEU A 141 1.25 8.90 -3.05
C LEU A 141 -0.28 9.09 -3.03
N LYS A 142 -0.98 8.35 -2.19
CA LYS A 142 -2.43 8.45 -1.98
C LYS A 142 -2.90 9.86 -1.64
N THR A 143 -2.06 10.71 -1.05
CA THR A 143 -2.41 12.11 -0.73
C THR A 143 -2.60 12.96 -1.99
N SER A 144 -2.02 12.56 -3.12
CA SER A 144 -2.13 13.23 -4.42
C SER A 144 -3.05 12.47 -5.41
N ASP A 145 -3.81 11.49 -4.92
CA ASP A 145 -4.72 10.68 -5.74
C ASP A 145 -6.03 11.41 -6.04
N SER A 146 -6.04 12.19 -7.12
CA SER A 146 -7.23 12.86 -7.62
C SER A 146 -8.12 11.98 -8.51
N SER A 147 -7.59 10.87 -9.03
CA SER A 147 -8.28 10.00 -10.00
C SER A 147 -8.87 8.74 -9.37
N GLY A 148 -8.59 8.46 -8.10
CA GLY A 148 -9.03 7.24 -7.41
C GLY A 148 -8.25 5.99 -7.84
N GLN A 149 -7.06 6.16 -8.43
CA GLN A 149 -6.26 5.08 -9.00
C GLN A 149 -5.29 4.44 -7.99
N ILE A 150 -5.27 4.90 -6.74
CA ILE A 150 -4.34 4.37 -5.72
C ILE A 150 -5.11 3.58 -4.66
N ILE A 151 -4.75 2.31 -4.52
CA ILE A 151 -5.08 1.49 -3.36
C ILE A 151 -3.93 1.62 -2.37
N TYR A 152 -4.22 2.16 -1.19
CA TYR A 152 -3.23 2.45 -0.16
C TYR A 152 -3.31 1.43 0.98
N LEU A 153 -2.15 0.88 1.36
CA LEU A 153 -2.02 -0.10 2.44
C LEU A 153 -1.25 0.50 3.62
N PHE A 154 -1.87 0.51 4.80
CA PHE A 154 -1.23 0.93 6.05
C PHE A 154 -1.36 -0.13 7.12
N SER A 155 -0.26 -0.53 7.75
CA SER A 155 -0.23 -1.64 8.71
C SER A 155 0.28 -1.23 10.08
N PHE A 156 -0.34 -1.79 11.13
CA PHE A 156 0.14 -1.61 12.51
C PHE A 156 1.29 -2.56 12.87
N SER A 157 1.67 -3.47 11.97
CA SER A 157 2.63 -4.53 12.28
C SER A 157 4.03 -4.02 12.64
N LYS A 158 4.47 -2.91 12.03
CA LYS A 158 5.82 -2.37 12.23
C LYS A 158 5.86 -1.16 13.16
N VAL A 159 4.70 -0.58 13.47
CA VAL A 159 4.58 0.65 14.26
C VAL A 159 3.93 0.44 15.63
N LEU A 160 3.45 -0.77 15.92
CA LEU A 160 2.82 -1.10 17.21
C LEU A 160 3.06 -2.55 17.61
N LEU A 161 2.38 -3.51 16.99
CA LEU A 161 2.49 -4.93 17.34
C LEU A 161 2.05 -5.82 16.16
N PRO A 162 2.93 -6.67 15.59
CA PRO A 162 2.59 -7.60 14.50
C PRO A 162 1.39 -8.50 14.80
N ALA A 163 1.26 -8.93 16.06
CA ALA A 163 0.21 -9.84 16.52
C ALA A 163 -1.20 -9.21 16.49
N LEU A 164 -1.33 -7.89 16.35
CA LEU A 164 -2.64 -7.26 16.17
C LEU A 164 -3.35 -7.74 14.91
N ARG A 165 -2.58 -8.06 13.85
CA ARG A 165 -3.12 -8.44 12.54
C ARG A 165 -4.16 -7.43 12.05
N LEU A 166 -3.83 -6.14 12.11
CA LEU A 166 -4.69 -5.07 11.61
C LEU A 166 -3.94 -4.24 10.58
N CYS A 167 -4.58 -4.04 9.44
CA CYS A 167 -4.16 -3.16 8.35
C CYS A 167 -5.40 -2.41 7.84
N ALA A 168 -5.20 -1.18 7.38
CA ALA A 168 -6.19 -0.39 6.68
C ALA A 168 -5.85 -0.40 5.19
N VAL A 169 -6.81 -0.83 4.37
CA VAL A 169 -6.76 -0.71 2.91
C VAL A 169 -7.70 0.42 2.51
N VAL A 170 -7.19 1.43 1.83
CA VAL A 170 -7.96 2.60 1.37
C VAL A 170 -8.04 2.55 -0.15
N ALA A 171 -9.25 2.58 -0.69
CA ALA A 171 -9.48 2.53 -2.13
C ALA A 171 -10.69 3.41 -2.52
N ALA A 172 -10.82 3.73 -3.81
CA ALA A 172 -12.01 4.43 -4.29
C ALA A 172 -13.23 3.47 -4.28
N PRO A 173 -14.48 4.01 -4.33
CA PRO A 173 -15.69 3.22 -4.12
C PRO A 173 -15.81 1.99 -5.04
N GLU A 174 -15.40 2.10 -6.30
CA GLU A 174 -15.45 1.01 -7.27
C GLU A 174 -14.59 -0.19 -6.84
N GLN A 175 -13.32 0.05 -6.51
CA GLN A 175 -12.40 -1.00 -6.04
C GLN A 175 -12.82 -1.50 -4.65
N MET A 176 -13.33 -0.62 -3.79
CA MET A 176 -13.77 -0.96 -2.43
C MET A 176 -14.90 -1.99 -2.44
N GLN A 177 -15.85 -1.90 -3.36
CA GLN A 177 -16.93 -2.88 -3.49
C GLN A 177 -16.38 -4.28 -3.79
N ALA A 178 -15.43 -4.39 -4.72
CA ALA A 178 -14.79 -5.64 -5.08
C ALA A 178 -13.95 -6.20 -3.91
N LEU A 179 -13.19 -5.34 -3.24
CA LEU A 179 -12.39 -5.69 -2.05
C LEU A 179 -13.26 -6.20 -0.90
N ALA A 180 -14.37 -5.52 -0.60
CA ALA A 180 -15.30 -5.93 0.45
C ALA A 180 -15.97 -7.28 0.12
N SER A 181 -16.28 -7.53 -1.15
CA SER A 181 -16.79 -8.84 -1.59
C SER A 181 -15.75 -9.95 -1.38
N ALA A 182 -14.51 -9.71 -1.81
CA ALA A 182 -13.40 -10.65 -1.61
C ALA A 182 -13.10 -10.89 -0.12
N LYS A 183 -13.19 -9.86 0.73
CA LYS A 183 -13.05 -9.99 2.19
C LYS A 183 -14.11 -10.92 2.77
N ARG A 184 -15.37 -10.73 2.35
CA ARG A 184 -16.48 -11.57 2.81
C ARG A 184 -16.29 -13.04 2.43
N SER A 185 -15.79 -13.32 1.23
CA SER A 185 -15.52 -14.69 0.80
C SER A 185 -14.27 -15.30 1.46
N SER A 186 -13.31 -14.49 1.89
CA SER A 186 -12.05 -14.96 2.49
C SER A 186 -12.22 -15.34 3.97
N ASP A 187 -12.75 -14.44 4.80
CA ASP A 187 -12.75 -14.60 6.26
C ASP A 187 -13.84 -13.77 6.99
N LEU A 188 -14.70 -13.07 6.25
CA LEU A 188 -15.82 -12.23 6.73
C LEU A 188 -15.40 -10.99 7.52
N LEU A 189 -14.61 -11.13 8.58
CA LEU A 189 -14.22 -10.06 9.49
C LEU A 189 -12.86 -10.32 10.15
N CYS A 190 -12.22 -9.27 10.64
CA CYS A 190 -11.05 -9.37 11.52
C CYS A 190 -11.49 -9.33 12.98
N SER A 191 -10.66 -9.79 13.92
CA SER A 191 -11.00 -9.82 15.36
C SER A 191 -11.65 -8.52 15.86
N PRO A 192 -12.95 -8.54 16.20
CA PRO A 192 -13.65 -7.34 16.65
C PRO A 192 -13.07 -6.81 17.96
N ILE A 193 -12.59 -7.70 18.83
CA ILE A 193 -11.97 -7.33 20.12
C ILE A 193 -10.71 -6.50 19.88
N LEU A 194 -9.82 -6.96 18.99
CA LEU A 194 -8.59 -6.22 18.69
C LEU A 194 -8.87 -4.91 17.95
N GLN A 195 -9.89 -4.89 17.08
CA GLN A 195 -10.33 -3.65 16.43
C GLN A 195 -10.83 -2.62 17.45
N HIS A 196 -11.64 -3.04 18.43
CA HIS A 196 -12.11 -2.16 19.50
C HIS A 196 -10.96 -1.69 20.40
N ALA A 197 -10.06 -2.60 20.81
CA ALA A 197 -8.90 -2.25 21.61
C ALA A 197 -8.00 -1.22 20.89
N LEU A 198 -7.71 -1.44 19.61
CA LEU A 198 -6.98 -0.48 18.79
C LEU A 198 -7.74 0.85 18.68
N ALA A 199 -9.06 0.82 18.45
CA ALA A 199 -9.86 2.04 18.37
C ALA A 199 -9.79 2.86 19.66
N HIS A 200 -9.86 2.22 20.84
CA HIS A 200 -9.68 2.89 22.13
C HIS A 200 -8.27 3.46 22.30
N TYR A 201 -7.24 2.70 21.91
CA TYR A 201 -5.85 3.14 21.94
C TYR A 201 -5.62 4.39 21.06
N LEU A 202 -6.15 4.37 19.83
CA LEU A 202 -6.07 5.50 18.89
C LEU A 202 -6.85 6.73 19.38
N LYS A 203 -8.04 6.55 19.96
CA LYS A 203 -8.84 7.67 20.54
C LYS A 203 -8.12 8.39 21.67
N ARG A 204 -7.20 7.72 22.36
CA ARG A 204 -6.38 8.29 23.44
C ARG A 204 -5.09 8.95 22.92
N HIS A 205 -4.91 9.05 21.60
CA HIS A 205 -3.72 9.63 20.96
C HIS A 205 -2.39 8.95 21.33
N LEU A 206 -2.45 7.69 21.79
CA LEU A 206 -1.27 6.98 22.32
C LEU A 206 -0.29 6.54 21.21
N LEU A 207 -0.78 6.32 19.99
CA LEU A 207 0.06 5.89 18.87
C LEU A 207 1.14 6.92 18.53
N GLN A 208 0.79 8.22 18.54
CA GLN A 208 1.75 9.28 18.21
C GLN A 208 2.87 9.35 19.24
N ALA A 209 2.53 9.29 20.54
CA ALA A 209 3.50 9.24 21.62
C ALA A 209 4.39 7.99 21.52
N HIS A 210 3.80 6.83 21.20
CA HIS A 210 4.55 5.59 21.00
C HIS A 210 5.53 5.68 19.82
N ILE A 211 5.11 6.23 18.68
CA ILE A 211 5.99 6.40 17.51
C ILE A 211 7.16 7.34 17.82
N GLN A 212 6.93 8.42 18.57
CA GLN A 212 8.00 9.32 19.00
C GLN A 212 9.05 8.63 19.87
N GLN A 213 8.64 7.65 20.68
CA GLN A 213 9.55 6.81 21.47
C GLN A 213 10.20 5.70 20.65
N LEU A 214 9.54 5.24 19.59
CA LEU A 214 10.01 4.16 18.72
C LEU A 214 11.11 4.62 17.76
N ARG A 215 11.00 5.83 17.20
CA ARG A 215 11.93 6.34 16.17
C ARG A 215 13.40 6.34 16.61
N PRO A 216 13.78 6.74 17.84
CA PRO A 216 15.17 6.69 18.28
C PRO A 216 15.76 5.28 18.44
N LEU A 217 14.95 4.22 18.37
CA LEU A 217 15.39 2.83 18.50
C LEU A 217 15.69 2.17 17.15
N TYR A 218 15.24 2.79 16.06
CA TYR A 218 15.62 2.40 14.71
C TYR A 218 16.93 3.10 14.36
#